data_AF-A0A8T1Z373-F1
#
_entry.id   AF-A0A8T1Z373-F1
#
_cell.length_a   1.000
_cell.length_b   1.000
_cell.length_c   1.000
_cell.angle_alpha   90.00
_cell.angle_beta   90.00
_cell.angle_gamma   90.00
#
_symmetry.space_group_name_H-M   'P 1'
#
loop_
_entity.id
_entity.type
_entity.pdbx_description
1 polymer ?
#
loop_
_entity_poly.entity_id
_entity_poly.type
_entity_poly.pdbx_seq_one_letter_code
_entity_poly.pdbx_strand_id
1 'polypeptide(L)'
;MDKLDINTALDIASRVGEDSFKSLGGLLLASKLCHTLASHPLVLNNVSLQPFLDDAALINEDSIYRPFFRHCLESRNPTAVYLESIRLVAKVGRSEDALYLLYTIGNSPPHAWFARALLEVCLGFYENALHTIDSFVSYIGSWRAADAVGSKVFRHIIQLGPVKIRSHEIVRRLSQHGFRELAPFVAAGPEGMALAFDVSVLQDVDIDEFVFAPHLANIGSLYRPFFLRCLDAANQSAHYVEGLRLAAQEGPCQRSIDLLGAAAPHILYARFALGIVLVCCGSFDQGMEVMQTFFNLVPNIEEAVETGEMVLHQVTSMRFPRSGRYDNSLRFGGGLPNCFINNFRVTSLCRRCFVFMYATRFQELC
;
A
#
# COMPACT_ATOMS: atom_id res chain seq x y z
N MET A 1 50.87 -35.35 22.18
CA MET A 1 49.60 -34.74 21.74
C MET A 1 49.52 -34.91 20.25
N ASP A 2 48.81 -35.93 19.81
CA ASP A 2 48.51 -36.16 18.40
C ASP A 2 47.90 -34.89 17.81
N LYS A 3 48.40 -34.49 16.64
CA LYS A 3 47.93 -33.29 15.95
C LYS A 3 46.44 -33.47 15.67
N LEU A 4 45.61 -32.64 16.30
CA LEU A 4 44.19 -32.55 15.96
C LEU A 4 44.09 -32.34 14.44
N ASP A 5 43.35 -33.21 13.75
CA ASP A 5 43.13 -33.05 12.31
C ASP A 5 42.46 -31.68 12.06
N ILE A 6 42.92 -30.98 11.03
CA ILE A 6 42.43 -29.64 10.70
C ILE A 6 40.94 -29.67 10.35
N ASN A 7 40.46 -30.78 9.76
CA ASN A 7 39.04 -30.95 9.48
C ASN A 7 38.22 -31.07 10.76
N THR A 8 38.71 -31.82 11.75
CA THR A 8 38.08 -31.91 13.08
C THR A 8 38.10 -30.56 13.80
N ALA A 9 39.20 -29.81 13.68
CA ALA A 9 39.30 -28.46 14.25
C ALA A 9 38.28 -27.48 13.61
N LEU A 10 38.09 -27.58 12.29
CA LEU A 10 37.11 -26.79 11.54
C LEU A 10 35.67 -27.21 11.86
N ASP A 11 35.39 -28.50 12.05
CA ASP A 11 34.07 -28.99 12.47
C ASP A 11 33.72 -28.45 13.85
N ILE A 12 34.64 -28.52 14.82
CA ILE A 12 34.46 -27.94 16.15
C ILE A 12 34.20 -26.43 16.05
N ALA A 13 35.03 -25.69 15.31
CA ALA A 13 34.86 -24.25 15.15
C ALA A 13 33.52 -23.89 14.47
N SER A 14 33.08 -24.68 13.49
CA SER A 14 31.78 -24.50 12.81
C SER A 14 30.63 -24.68 13.80
N ARG A 15 30.64 -25.76 14.59
CA ARG A 15 29.61 -26.00 15.62
C ARG A 15 29.58 -24.95 16.71
N VAL A 16 30.74 -24.42 17.12
CA VAL A 16 30.79 -23.29 18.07
C VAL A 16 30.13 -22.05 17.45
N GLY A 17 30.29 -21.83 16.15
CA GLY A 17 29.68 -20.73 15.42
C GLY A 17 28.18 -20.91 15.12
N GLU A 18 27.67 -22.14 15.10
CA GLU A 18 26.26 -22.44 14.78
C GLU A 18 25.27 -21.79 15.75
N ASP A 19 25.62 -21.65 17.03
CA ASP A 19 24.75 -20.99 18.00
C ASP A 19 24.76 -19.46 17.83
N SER A 20 25.96 -18.88 17.72
CA SER A 20 26.14 -17.44 17.56
C SER A 20 27.58 -17.09 17.20
N PHE A 21 27.75 -16.04 16.39
CA PHE A 21 29.08 -15.46 16.18
C PHE A 21 29.76 -15.00 17.48
N LYS A 22 28.99 -14.67 18.53
CA LYS A 22 29.55 -14.29 19.85
C LYS A 22 30.32 -15.46 20.49
N SER A 23 29.89 -16.69 20.24
CA SER A 23 30.54 -17.91 20.73
C SER A 23 31.93 -18.10 20.11
N LEU A 24 32.17 -17.57 18.91
CA LEU A 24 33.50 -17.53 18.29
C LEU A 24 34.44 -16.51 18.93
N GLY A 25 33.94 -15.58 19.76
CA GLY A 25 34.74 -14.54 20.40
C GLY A 25 35.90 -15.09 21.24
N GLY A 26 35.67 -16.20 21.95
CA GLY A 26 36.74 -16.89 22.68
C GLY A 26 37.82 -17.47 21.76
N LEU A 27 37.44 -18.02 20.61
CA LEU A 27 38.38 -18.57 19.62
C LEU A 27 39.20 -17.48 18.93
N LEU A 28 38.57 -16.34 18.62
CA LEU A 28 39.24 -15.19 18.00
C LEU A 28 40.34 -14.60 18.90
N LEU A 29 40.21 -14.73 20.22
CA LEU A 29 41.15 -14.19 21.21
C LEU A 29 42.18 -15.20 21.71
N ALA A 30 41.94 -16.51 21.55
CA ALA A 30 42.73 -17.56 22.18
C ALA A 30 44.13 -17.75 21.57
N SER A 31 44.23 -17.81 20.23
CA SER A 31 45.52 -18.03 19.55
C SER A 31 45.43 -17.69 18.05
N LYS A 32 46.59 -17.57 17.39
CA LYS A 32 46.66 -17.41 15.92
C LYS A 32 45.97 -18.56 15.17
N LEU A 33 46.12 -19.79 15.65
CA LEU A 33 45.49 -20.96 15.03
C LEU A 33 43.95 -20.89 15.17
N CYS A 34 43.46 -20.57 16.37
CA CYS A 34 42.03 -20.43 16.63
C CYS A 34 41.41 -19.28 15.84
N HIS A 35 42.15 -18.17 15.67
CA HIS A 35 41.74 -17.06 14.81
C HIS A 35 41.62 -17.51 13.35
N THR A 36 42.59 -18.24 12.82
CA THR A 36 42.54 -18.78 11.45
C THR A 36 41.36 -19.74 11.25
N LEU A 37 41.07 -20.60 12.24
CA LEU A 37 39.92 -21.50 12.21
C LEU A 37 38.60 -20.72 12.25
N ALA A 38 38.44 -19.78 13.16
CA ALA A 38 37.23 -18.98 13.30
C ALA A 38 36.95 -18.06 12.10
N SER A 39 38.01 -17.67 11.38
CA SER A 39 37.92 -16.84 10.16
C SER A 39 37.89 -17.68 8.88
N HIS A 40 37.83 -19.01 8.98
CA HIS A 40 37.84 -19.88 7.81
C HIS A 40 36.51 -19.79 7.05
N PRO A 41 36.51 -19.77 5.70
CA PRO A 41 35.28 -19.60 4.91
C PRO A 41 34.19 -20.63 5.24
N LEU A 42 34.55 -21.89 5.52
CA LEU A 42 33.58 -22.92 5.93
C LEU A 42 32.88 -22.61 7.26
N VAL A 43 33.60 -22.01 8.22
CA VAL A 43 33.03 -21.61 9.51
C VAL A 43 32.16 -20.37 9.32
N LEU A 44 32.68 -19.36 8.61
CA LEU A 44 31.98 -18.10 8.37
C LEU A 44 30.73 -18.24 7.50
N ASN A 45 30.70 -19.21 6.58
CA ASN A 45 29.52 -19.52 5.78
C ASN A 45 28.36 -20.05 6.65
N ASN A 46 28.69 -20.80 7.71
CA ASN A 46 27.72 -21.50 8.57
C ASN A 46 27.46 -20.82 9.92
N VAL A 47 28.25 -19.81 10.30
CA VAL A 47 28.07 -19.09 11.56
C VAL A 47 26.68 -18.46 11.64
N SER A 48 26.04 -18.59 12.81
CA SER A 48 24.77 -17.94 13.09
C SER A 48 24.96 -16.43 13.26
N LEU A 49 24.30 -15.70 12.37
CA LEU A 49 24.18 -14.25 12.40
C LEU A 49 22.83 -13.82 12.99
N GLN A 50 22.21 -14.65 13.83
CA GLN A 50 20.93 -14.34 14.48
C GLN A 50 20.91 -12.95 15.15
N PRO A 51 21.97 -12.48 15.84
CA PRO A 51 21.96 -11.13 16.41
C PRO A 51 21.86 -10.01 15.36
N PHE A 52 22.40 -10.22 14.15
CA PHE A 52 22.25 -9.28 13.03
C PHE A 52 20.86 -9.36 12.38
N LEU A 53 20.18 -10.51 12.46
CA LEU A 53 18.77 -10.62 12.10
C LEU A 53 17.85 -9.99 13.13
N ASP A 54 18.29 -9.83 14.38
CA ASP A 54 17.47 -9.17 15.40
C ASP A 54 17.70 -7.65 15.41
N ASP A 55 18.91 -7.21 15.06
CA ASP A 55 19.26 -5.82 14.81
C ASP A 55 20.09 -5.67 13.52
N ALA A 56 19.41 -5.32 12.42
CA ALA A 56 20.05 -5.16 11.13
C ALA A 56 21.00 -3.95 11.10
N ALA A 57 20.84 -2.96 11.98
CA ALA A 57 21.69 -1.76 11.98
C ALA A 57 23.17 -2.09 12.24
N LEU A 58 23.45 -3.25 12.84
CA LEU A 58 24.79 -3.76 13.12
C LEU A 58 25.64 -4.01 11.85
N ILE A 59 25.05 -4.01 10.66
CA ILE A 59 25.79 -4.19 9.39
C ILE A 59 26.16 -2.87 8.71
N ASN A 60 25.78 -1.72 9.27
CA ASN A 60 26.12 -0.41 8.69
C ASN A 60 27.64 -0.20 8.66
N GLU A 61 28.11 0.69 7.77
CA GLU A 61 29.55 0.90 7.55
C GLU A 61 30.28 1.48 8.77
N ASP A 62 29.56 2.16 9.66
CA ASP A 62 30.02 2.73 10.92
C ASP A 62 29.99 1.74 12.10
N SER A 63 29.41 0.55 11.92
CA SER A 63 29.35 -0.46 12.96
C SER A 63 30.71 -1.12 13.22
N ILE A 64 31.03 -1.31 14.50
CA ILE A 64 32.21 -2.08 14.93
C ILE A 64 32.18 -3.55 14.45
N TYR A 65 30.99 -4.06 14.11
CA TYR A 65 30.80 -5.43 13.63
C TYR A 65 30.93 -5.56 12.11
N ARG A 66 31.04 -4.44 11.37
CA ARG A 66 31.14 -4.43 9.91
C ARG A 66 32.31 -5.28 9.37
N PRO A 67 33.53 -5.25 9.94
CA PRO A 67 34.63 -6.06 9.42
C PRO A 67 34.34 -7.56 9.47
N PHE A 68 33.81 -8.05 10.60
CA PHE A 68 33.41 -9.44 10.75
C PHE A 68 32.28 -9.81 9.77
N PHE A 69 31.25 -8.95 9.67
CA PHE A 69 30.16 -9.14 8.74
C PHE A 69 30.62 -9.23 7.28
N ARG A 70 31.59 -8.40 6.86
CA ARG A 70 32.18 -8.47 5.52
C ARG A 70 32.83 -9.82 5.23
N HIS A 71 33.54 -10.39 6.20
CA HIS A 71 34.12 -11.72 6.02
C HIS A 71 33.05 -12.82 5.88
N CYS A 72 31.94 -12.72 6.62
CA CYS A 72 30.79 -13.60 6.42
C CYS A 72 30.16 -13.44 5.03
N LEU A 73 30.04 -12.20 4.55
CA LEU A 73 29.53 -11.88 3.21
C LEU A 73 30.43 -12.43 2.11
N GLU A 74 31.74 -12.22 2.20
CA GLU A 74 32.76 -12.76 1.29
C GLU A 74 32.72 -14.29 1.27
N SER A 75 32.46 -14.90 2.43
CA SER A 75 32.28 -16.35 2.58
C SER A 75 30.89 -16.85 2.14
N ARG A 76 30.04 -15.99 1.57
CA ARG A 76 28.68 -16.30 1.10
C ARG A 76 27.73 -16.85 2.16
N ASN A 77 27.86 -16.38 3.40
CA ASN A 77 26.87 -16.69 4.43
C ASN A 77 25.48 -16.21 3.98
N PRO A 78 24.44 -17.07 3.95
CA PRO A 78 23.12 -16.69 3.43
C PRO A 78 22.48 -15.51 4.16
N THR A 79 22.65 -15.44 5.48
CA THR A 79 22.13 -14.33 6.28
C THR A 79 22.87 -13.03 6.00
N ALA A 80 24.19 -13.08 5.80
CA ALA A 80 24.98 -11.90 5.45
C ALA A 80 24.59 -11.37 4.06
N VAL A 81 24.46 -12.26 3.07
CA VAL A 81 24.04 -11.87 1.72
C VAL A 81 22.65 -11.26 1.73
N TYR A 82 21.70 -11.85 2.45
CA TYR A 82 20.37 -11.29 2.64
C TYR A 82 20.42 -9.86 3.21
N LEU A 83 21.08 -9.69 4.36
CA LEU A 83 21.15 -8.41 5.05
C LEU A 83 21.87 -7.34 4.22
N GLU A 84 22.95 -7.71 3.52
CA GLU A 84 23.64 -6.79 2.60
C GLU A 84 22.76 -6.42 1.40
N SER A 85 21.96 -7.35 0.87
CA SER A 85 21.00 -7.07 -0.20
C SER A 85 19.98 -6.02 0.24
N ILE A 86 19.42 -6.17 1.45
CA ILE A 86 18.53 -5.16 2.02
C ILE A 86 19.25 -3.82 2.21
N ARG A 87 20.49 -3.82 2.70
CA ARG A 87 21.28 -2.60 2.86
C ARG A 87 21.52 -1.89 1.52
N LEU A 88 21.86 -2.64 0.47
CA LEU A 88 22.05 -2.08 -0.86
C LEU A 88 20.79 -1.40 -1.38
N VAL A 89 19.62 -1.97 -1.13
CA VAL A 89 18.33 -1.36 -1.49
C VAL A 89 18.07 -0.13 -0.63
N ALA A 90 18.14 -0.26 0.70
CA ALA A 90 17.74 0.77 1.65
C ALA A 90 18.69 1.97 1.65
N LYS A 91 20.02 1.73 1.71
CA LYS A 91 21.05 2.78 1.85
C LYS A 91 21.62 3.27 0.53
N VAL A 92 21.75 2.40 -0.47
CA VAL A 92 22.49 2.71 -1.71
C VAL A 92 21.55 2.83 -2.92
N GLY A 93 20.36 2.23 -2.84
CA GLY A 93 19.39 2.15 -3.94
C GLY A 93 19.78 1.20 -5.06
N ARG A 94 20.72 0.28 -4.86
CA ARG A 94 21.18 -0.68 -5.88
C ARG A 94 20.28 -1.91 -5.93
N SER A 95 19.03 -1.72 -6.33
CA SER A 95 17.99 -2.77 -6.29
C SER A 95 18.28 -3.96 -7.21
N GLU A 96 18.84 -3.73 -8.40
CA GLU A 96 19.22 -4.81 -9.33
C GLU A 96 20.37 -5.66 -8.76
N ASP A 97 21.40 -5.03 -8.20
CA ASP A 97 22.51 -5.73 -7.56
C ASP A 97 22.05 -6.51 -6.33
N ALA A 98 21.14 -5.93 -5.54
CA ALA A 98 20.54 -6.61 -4.40
C ALA A 98 19.72 -7.83 -4.83
N LEU A 99 18.91 -7.69 -5.88
CA LEU A 99 18.15 -8.81 -6.42
C LEU A 99 19.09 -9.91 -6.95
N TYR A 100 20.15 -9.54 -7.66
CA TYR A 100 21.19 -10.47 -8.10
C TYR A 100 21.83 -11.22 -6.93
N LEU A 101 22.18 -10.52 -5.84
CA LEU A 101 22.73 -11.14 -4.63
C LEU A 101 21.76 -12.14 -4.01
N LEU A 102 20.46 -11.81 -3.91
CA LEU A 102 19.46 -12.72 -3.37
C LEU A 102 19.32 -14.01 -4.19
N TYR A 103 19.48 -13.96 -5.52
CA TYR A 103 19.49 -15.17 -6.34
C TYR A 103 20.67 -16.12 -6.01
N THR A 104 21.75 -15.63 -5.39
CA THR A 104 22.93 -16.46 -5.09
C THR A 104 22.78 -17.38 -3.87
N ILE A 105 21.80 -17.14 -3.01
CA ILE A 105 21.63 -17.85 -1.71
C ILE A 105 20.38 -18.74 -1.63
N GLY A 106 19.67 -18.88 -2.75
CA GLY A 106 18.47 -19.70 -2.82
C GLY A 106 17.33 -19.16 -1.94
N ASN A 107 16.64 -20.04 -1.24
CA ASN A 107 15.42 -19.73 -0.49
C ASN A 107 15.63 -19.63 1.04
N SER A 108 16.89 -19.61 1.49
CA SER A 108 17.25 -19.51 2.91
C SER A 108 18.16 -18.30 3.16
N PRO A 109 17.92 -17.49 4.20
CA PRO A 109 16.79 -17.57 5.13
C PRO A 109 15.44 -17.20 4.48
N PRO A 110 14.28 -17.54 5.08
CA PRO A 110 12.96 -17.19 4.52
C PRO A 110 12.78 -15.70 4.20
N HIS A 111 13.44 -14.84 4.98
CA HIS A 111 13.50 -13.40 4.76
C HIS A 111 14.10 -13.02 3.39
N ALA A 112 15.11 -13.76 2.92
CA ALA A 112 15.71 -13.56 1.60
C ALA A 112 14.72 -13.88 0.48
N TRP A 113 13.93 -14.93 0.66
CA TRP A 113 12.91 -15.31 -0.30
C TRP A 113 11.82 -14.25 -0.41
N PHE A 114 11.29 -13.78 0.73
CA PHE A 114 10.32 -12.68 0.74
C PHE A 114 10.92 -11.39 0.15
N ALA A 115 12.16 -11.05 0.51
CA ALA A 115 12.84 -9.87 -0.03
C ALA A 115 13.04 -9.94 -1.55
N ARG A 116 13.29 -11.13 -2.10
CA ARG A 116 13.39 -11.35 -3.55
C ARG A 116 12.07 -11.02 -4.22
N ALA A 117 10.96 -11.60 -3.75
CA ALA A 117 9.63 -11.30 -4.27
C ALA A 117 9.33 -9.80 -4.21
N LEU A 118 9.62 -9.15 -3.07
CA LEU A 118 9.42 -7.72 -2.89
C LEU A 118 10.20 -6.89 -3.93
N LEU A 119 11.47 -7.23 -4.19
CA LEU A 119 12.28 -6.55 -5.19
C LEU A 119 11.83 -6.84 -6.62
N GLU A 120 11.38 -8.05 -6.92
CA GLU A 120 10.79 -8.40 -8.21
C GLU A 120 9.56 -7.52 -8.51
N VAL A 121 8.67 -7.34 -7.54
CA VAL A 121 7.53 -6.39 -7.66
C VAL A 121 8.03 -4.97 -7.90
N CYS A 122 8.98 -4.50 -7.10
CA CYS A 122 9.48 -3.12 -7.19
C CYS A 122 10.14 -2.82 -8.54
N LEU A 123 10.78 -3.81 -9.15
CA LEU A 123 11.46 -3.71 -10.45
C LEU A 123 10.54 -4.03 -11.64
N GLY A 124 9.27 -4.39 -11.40
CA GLY A 124 8.28 -4.65 -12.45
C GLY A 124 8.28 -6.09 -13.00
N PHE A 125 8.94 -7.04 -12.33
CA PHE A 125 8.94 -8.46 -12.69
C PHE A 125 7.76 -9.19 -12.04
N TYR A 126 6.53 -8.78 -12.37
CA TYR A 126 5.32 -9.23 -11.67
C TYR A 126 5.05 -10.74 -11.76
N GLU A 127 5.24 -11.36 -12.93
CA GLU A 127 5.02 -12.82 -13.09
C GLU A 127 5.98 -13.63 -12.22
N ASN A 128 7.25 -13.22 -12.19
CA ASN A 128 8.26 -13.83 -11.33
C ASN A 128 7.92 -13.64 -9.85
N ALA A 129 7.51 -12.42 -9.48
CA ALA A 129 7.13 -12.10 -8.11
C ALA A 129 5.96 -12.96 -7.62
N LEU A 130 4.91 -13.13 -8.43
CA LEU A 130 3.76 -13.97 -8.10
C LEU A 130 4.17 -15.43 -7.88
N HIS A 131 4.96 -15.99 -8.79
CA HIS A 131 5.48 -17.35 -8.65
C HIS A 131 6.37 -17.51 -7.40
N THR A 132 7.22 -16.52 -7.13
CA THR A 132 8.08 -16.48 -5.94
C THR A 132 7.25 -16.43 -4.65
N ILE A 133 6.18 -15.63 -4.61
CA ILE A 133 5.27 -15.48 -3.47
C ILE A 133 4.48 -16.76 -3.23
N ASP A 134 3.88 -17.35 -4.26
CA ASP A 134 3.10 -18.58 -4.13
C ASP A 134 3.96 -19.73 -3.58
N SER A 135 5.17 -19.87 -4.12
CA SER A 135 6.12 -20.88 -3.66
C SER A 135 6.56 -20.62 -2.20
N PHE A 136 6.75 -19.35 -1.84
CA PHE A 136 7.11 -18.94 -0.48
C PHE A 136 6.00 -19.23 0.53
N VAL A 137 4.75 -18.86 0.21
CA VAL A 137 3.59 -19.07 1.09
C VAL A 137 3.32 -20.57 1.24
N SER A 138 3.43 -21.35 0.16
CA SER A 138 3.32 -22.81 0.22
C SER A 138 4.39 -23.43 1.13
N TYR A 139 5.61 -22.89 1.12
CA TYR A 139 6.69 -23.38 1.99
C TYR A 139 6.48 -23.01 3.46
N ILE A 140 6.06 -21.78 3.73
CA ILE A 140 5.81 -21.26 5.08
C ILE A 140 4.53 -21.84 5.71
N GLY A 141 3.59 -22.31 4.88
CA GLY A 141 2.41 -23.06 5.31
C GLY A 141 1.26 -22.21 5.83
N SER A 142 1.42 -20.89 5.98
CA SER A 142 0.31 -19.97 6.28
C SER A 142 0.62 -18.51 5.95
N TRP A 143 -0.43 -17.77 5.61
CA TRP A 143 -0.36 -16.31 5.43
C TRP A 143 0.08 -15.56 6.69
N ARG A 144 -0.30 -16.03 7.88
CA ARG A 144 0.10 -15.42 9.15
C ARG A 144 1.61 -15.54 9.39
N ALA A 145 2.21 -16.68 9.05
CA ALA A 145 3.65 -16.85 9.17
C ALA A 145 4.40 -16.09 8.06
N ALA A 146 3.83 -16.01 6.85
CA ALA A 146 4.36 -15.17 5.77
C ALA A 146 4.39 -13.68 6.18
N ASP A 147 3.31 -13.18 6.79
CA ASP A 147 3.21 -11.82 7.33
C ASP A 147 4.27 -11.54 8.41
N ALA A 148 4.53 -12.51 9.30
CA ALA A 148 5.58 -12.38 10.31
C ALA A 148 6.99 -12.22 9.69
N VAL A 149 7.28 -12.97 8.61
CA VAL A 149 8.53 -12.84 7.86
C VAL A 149 8.60 -11.48 7.15
N GLY A 150 7.53 -11.09 6.46
CA GLY A 150 7.46 -9.81 5.75
C GLY A 150 7.65 -8.62 6.71
N SER A 151 6.95 -8.64 7.84
CA SER A 151 7.11 -7.65 8.92
C SER A 151 8.56 -7.53 9.41
N LYS A 152 9.28 -8.66 9.52
CA LYS A 152 10.70 -8.66 9.91
C LYS A 152 11.59 -8.09 8.81
N VAL A 153 11.33 -8.39 7.54
CA VAL A 153 12.04 -7.77 6.39
C VAL A 153 11.85 -6.25 6.37
N PHE A 154 10.63 -5.76 6.54
CA PHE A 154 10.37 -4.32 6.60
C PHE A 154 11.05 -3.65 7.79
N ARG A 155 11.09 -4.31 8.95
CA ARG A 155 11.85 -3.82 10.10
C ARG A 155 13.34 -3.68 9.77
N HIS A 156 13.94 -4.63 9.06
CA HIS A 156 15.34 -4.53 8.66
C HIS A 156 15.58 -3.37 7.70
N ILE A 157 14.69 -3.14 6.72
CA ILE A 157 14.77 -1.98 5.81
C ILE A 157 14.81 -0.68 6.60
N ILE A 158 13.96 -0.56 7.63
CA ILE A 158 13.88 0.62 8.50
C ILE A 158 15.14 0.78 9.36
N GLN A 159 15.56 -0.27 10.08
CA GLN A 159 16.77 -0.26 10.91
C GLN A 159 18.03 0.10 10.13
N LEU A 160 18.10 -0.33 8.86
CA LEU A 160 19.21 -0.01 7.98
C LEU A 160 19.20 1.44 7.51
N GLY A 161 18.18 2.24 7.83
CA GLY A 161 18.12 3.66 7.55
C GLY A 161 17.94 3.91 6.06
N PRO A 162 16.70 3.97 5.55
CA PRO A 162 16.48 4.21 4.14
C PRO A 162 16.98 5.60 3.74
N VAL A 163 17.56 5.72 2.55
CA VAL A 163 17.61 7.01 1.87
C VAL A 163 16.16 7.40 1.59
N LYS A 164 15.68 8.43 2.31
CA LYS A 164 14.28 8.91 2.36
C LYS A 164 13.51 8.86 1.03
N ILE A 165 14.20 9.02 -0.10
CA ILE A 165 13.61 9.11 -1.43
C ILE A 165 13.13 7.76 -1.98
N ARG A 166 13.78 6.63 -1.67
CA ARG A 166 13.49 5.33 -2.34
C ARG A 166 12.60 4.38 -1.54
N SER A 167 12.67 4.41 -0.20
CA SER A 167 11.66 3.72 0.63
C SER A 167 10.28 4.33 0.45
N HIS A 168 10.25 5.65 0.25
CA HIS A 168 9.06 6.39 -0.07
C HIS A 168 8.40 5.88 -1.36
N GLU A 169 9.16 5.72 -2.44
CA GLU A 169 8.61 5.19 -3.70
C GLU A 169 8.12 3.75 -3.58
N ILE A 170 8.80 2.90 -2.79
CA ILE A 170 8.34 1.52 -2.53
C ILE A 170 7.00 1.54 -1.79
N VAL A 171 6.90 2.33 -0.71
CA VAL A 171 5.66 2.46 0.07
C VAL A 171 4.55 3.04 -0.78
N ARG A 172 4.84 4.07 -1.58
CA ARG A 172 3.88 4.70 -2.51
C ARG A 172 3.32 3.69 -3.51
N ARG A 173 4.18 2.90 -4.16
CA ARG A 173 3.74 1.86 -5.11
C ARG A 173 2.92 0.76 -4.46
N LEU A 174 3.33 0.29 -3.28
CA LEU A 174 2.55 -0.72 -2.54
C LEU A 174 1.18 -0.18 -2.15
N SER A 175 1.11 1.09 -1.73
CA SER A 175 -0.14 1.73 -1.33
C SER A 175 -1.17 1.83 -2.47
N GLN A 176 -0.72 1.81 -3.73
CA GLN A 176 -1.60 1.82 -4.91
C GLN A 176 -2.35 0.49 -5.12
N HIS A 177 -2.03 -0.55 -4.34
CA HIS A 177 -2.77 -1.82 -4.32
C HIS A 177 -3.79 -1.91 -3.18
N GLY A 178 -3.85 -0.88 -2.33
CA GLY A 178 -4.83 -0.77 -1.26
C GLY A 178 -4.20 -0.25 0.04
N PHE A 179 -4.94 0.57 0.77
CA PHE A 179 -4.46 1.17 2.01
C PHE A 179 -4.07 0.16 3.11
N ARG A 180 -4.55 -1.08 3.03
CA ARG A 180 -4.21 -2.16 3.97
C ARG A 180 -2.74 -2.57 3.88
N GLU A 181 -2.11 -2.38 2.71
CA GLU A 181 -0.68 -2.63 2.49
C GLU A 181 0.22 -1.69 3.31
N LEU A 182 -0.34 -0.61 3.87
CA LEU A 182 0.39 0.29 4.76
C LEU A 182 0.51 -0.25 6.20
N ALA A 183 -0.29 -1.24 6.59
CA ALA A 183 -0.35 -1.74 7.97
C ALA A 183 1.00 -2.25 8.50
N PRO A 184 1.80 -3.03 7.74
CA PRO A 184 3.12 -3.48 8.19
C PRO A 184 4.08 -2.32 8.49
N PHE A 185 4.02 -1.24 7.70
CA PHE A 185 4.87 -0.06 7.90
C PHE A 185 4.48 0.71 9.17
N VAL A 186 3.18 0.84 9.43
CA VAL A 186 2.68 1.43 10.68
C VAL A 186 3.09 0.59 11.90
N ALA A 187 2.99 -0.73 11.80
CA ALA A 187 3.37 -1.66 12.86
C ALA A 187 4.89 -1.70 13.13
N ALA A 188 5.72 -1.35 12.14
CA ALA A 188 7.17 -1.39 12.25
C ALA A 188 7.76 -0.27 13.13
N GLY A 189 6.98 0.76 13.48
CA GLY A 189 7.38 1.81 14.42
C GLY A 189 7.30 3.23 13.84
N PRO A 190 7.82 4.25 14.55
CA PRO A 190 7.65 5.66 14.21
C PRO A 190 8.14 6.04 12.81
N GLU A 191 9.25 5.45 12.35
CA GLU A 191 9.82 5.73 11.03
C GLU A 191 8.97 5.13 9.89
N GLY A 192 8.49 3.90 10.06
CA GLY A 192 7.58 3.27 9.10
C GLY A 192 6.23 3.98 9.05
N MET A 193 5.72 4.43 10.21
CA MET A 193 4.53 5.26 10.30
C MET A 193 4.71 6.61 9.58
N ALA A 194 5.87 7.24 9.70
CA ALA A 194 6.18 8.49 9.00
C ALA A 194 6.19 8.31 7.47
N LEU A 195 6.66 7.16 6.98
CA LEU A 195 6.61 6.83 5.54
C LEU A 195 5.17 6.54 5.09
N ALA A 196 4.43 5.72 5.83
CA ALA A 196 3.04 5.35 5.50
C ALA A 196 2.08 6.54 5.49
N PHE A 197 2.35 7.56 6.32
CA PHE A 197 1.56 8.79 6.39
C PHE A 197 2.24 9.99 5.72
N ASP A 198 3.21 9.74 4.84
CA ASP A 198 3.73 10.80 3.99
C ASP A 198 2.63 11.32 3.04
N VAL A 199 2.61 12.63 2.81
CA VAL A 199 1.58 13.29 1.99
C VAL A 199 1.50 12.67 0.59
N SER A 200 2.62 12.39 -0.04
CA SER A 200 2.62 11.85 -1.41
C SER A 200 2.34 10.34 -1.48
N VAL A 201 2.42 9.61 -0.35
CA VAL A 201 1.84 8.26 -0.23
C VAL A 201 0.33 8.38 -0.08
N LEU A 202 -0.15 9.22 0.84
CA LEU A 202 -1.57 9.41 1.12
C LEU A 202 -2.36 10.03 -0.04
N GLN A 203 -1.69 10.81 -0.88
CA GLN A 203 -2.28 11.39 -2.09
C GLN A 203 -2.58 10.32 -3.14
N ASP A 204 -1.75 9.27 -3.23
CA ASP A 204 -1.78 8.25 -4.28
C ASP A 204 -2.27 6.87 -3.81
N VAL A 205 -2.43 6.67 -2.50
CA VAL A 205 -2.91 5.41 -1.93
C VAL A 205 -4.27 5.05 -2.49
N ASP A 206 -4.43 3.78 -2.86
CA ASP A 206 -5.69 3.22 -3.28
C ASP A 206 -6.61 3.03 -2.06
N ILE A 207 -7.74 3.72 -2.12
CA ILE A 207 -8.80 3.71 -1.11
C ILE A 207 -10.14 3.35 -1.73
N ASP A 208 -10.15 2.56 -2.81
CA ASP A 208 -11.37 2.08 -3.47
C ASP A 208 -12.32 1.36 -2.51
N GLU A 209 -11.80 0.73 -1.45
CA GLU A 209 -12.66 0.17 -0.40
C GLU A 209 -13.60 1.23 0.21
N PHE A 210 -13.17 2.49 0.35
CA PHE A 210 -14.04 3.58 0.78
C PHE A 210 -15.02 4.04 -0.31
N VAL A 211 -14.70 3.83 -1.59
CA VAL A 211 -15.61 4.12 -2.71
C VAL A 211 -16.74 3.09 -2.75
N PHE A 212 -16.44 1.81 -2.56
CA PHE A 212 -17.43 0.73 -2.60
C PHE A 212 -18.11 0.46 -1.26
N ALA A 213 -17.49 0.84 -0.14
CA ALA A 213 -18.04 0.78 1.21
C ALA A 213 -17.94 2.16 1.90
N PRO A 214 -18.67 3.19 1.45
CA PRO A 214 -18.50 4.56 1.93
C PRO A 214 -18.94 4.79 3.37
N HIS A 215 -19.66 3.85 3.99
CA HIS A 215 -19.89 3.87 5.44
C HIS A 215 -18.58 3.82 6.26
N LEU A 216 -17.48 3.32 5.69
CA LEU A 216 -16.15 3.36 6.30
C LEU A 216 -15.65 4.80 6.48
N ALA A 217 -16.14 5.74 5.68
CA ALA A 217 -15.84 7.17 5.81
C ALA A 217 -16.79 7.88 6.78
N ASN A 218 -17.76 7.24 7.41
CA ASN A 218 -18.68 7.93 8.31
C ASN A 218 -18.03 8.40 9.61
N ILE A 219 -18.61 9.42 10.22
CA ILE A 219 -18.30 9.81 11.60
C ILE A 219 -18.56 8.60 12.51
N GLY A 220 -17.57 8.23 13.33
CA GLY A 220 -17.63 7.07 14.22
C GLY A 220 -17.01 5.78 13.65
N SER A 221 -16.67 5.74 12.36
CA SER A 221 -15.90 4.62 11.80
C SER A 221 -14.48 4.58 12.36
N LEU A 222 -13.97 3.38 12.64
CA LEU A 222 -12.57 3.15 13.04
C LEU A 222 -11.58 3.60 11.97
N TYR A 223 -12.00 3.61 10.71
CA TYR A 223 -11.17 3.99 9.57
C TYR A 223 -11.22 5.49 9.23
N ARG A 224 -12.14 6.25 9.85
CA ARG A 224 -12.29 7.69 9.63
C ARG A 224 -10.99 8.48 9.85
N PRO A 225 -10.17 8.22 10.89
CA PRO A 225 -8.93 8.97 11.10
C PRO A 225 -7.92 8.81 9.95
N PHE A 226 -7.81 7.61 9.38
CA PHE A 226 -6.97 7.37 8.21
C PHE A 226 -7.54 8.06 6.97
N PHE A 227 -8.84 7.94 6.75
CA PHE A 227 -9.54 8.60 5.64
C PHE A 227 -9.35 10.12 5.65
N LEU A 228 -9.45 10.76 6.83
CA LEU A 228 -9.24 12.20 6.96
C LEU A 228 -7.80 12.62 6.61
N ARG A 229 -6.80 11.79 6.91
CA ARG A 229 -5.41 12.05 6.47
C ARG A 229 -5.28 12.00 4.95
N CYS A 230 -5.96 11.07 4.29
CA CYS A 230 -6.00 11.01 2.83
C CYS A 230 -6.71 12.24 2.22
N LEU A 231 -7.79 12.68 2.87
CA LEU A 231 -8.51 13.90 2.51
C LEU A 231 -7.62 15.14 2.62
N ASP A 232 -6.90 15.28 3.73
CA ASP A 232 -5.95 16.39 3.95
C ASP A 232 -4.77 16.36 2.96
N ALA A 233 -4.39 15.17 2.49
CA ALA A 233 -3.39 14.97 1.44
C ALA A 233 -3.91 15.17 0.00
N ALA A 234 -5.15 15.63 -0.17
CA ALA A 234 -5.80 15.86 -1.46
C ALA A 234 -5.92 14.60 -2.35
N ASN A 235 -6.13 13.44 -1.74
CA ASN A 235 -6.47 12.21 -2.47
C ASN A 235 -7.84 12.37 -3.16
N GLN A 236 -7.89 12.08 -4.47
CA GLN A 236 -9.07 12.34 -5.29
C GLN A 236 -10.26 11.44 -4.91
N SER A 237 -10.01 10.18 -4.56
CA SER A 237 -11.05 9.27 -4.07
C SER A 237 -11.58 9.72 -2.71
N ALA A 238 -10.73 10.29 -1.86
CA ALA A 238 -11.14 10.83 -0.57
C ALA A 238 -12.01 12.09 -0.75
N HIS A 239 -11.61 13.00 -1.64
CA HIS A 239 -12.44 14.16 -2.02
C HIS A 239 -13.81 13.70 -2.55
N TYR A 240 -13.84 12.71 -3.43
CA TYR A 240 -15.09 12.15 -3.95
C TYR A 240 -15.98 11.62 -2.82
N VAL A 241 -15.46 10.70 -2.00
CA VAL A 241 -16.23 10.03 -0.94
C VAL A 241 -16.71 11.03 0.10
N GLU A 242 -15.88 11.98 0.52
CA GLU A 242 -16.29 13.00 1.51
C GLU A 242 -17.27 14.01 0.91
N GLY A 243 -17.06 14.43 -0.33
CA GLY A 243 -17.98 15.31 -1.05
C GLY A 243 -19.36 14.69 -1.16
N LEU A 244 -19.43 13.42 -1.54
CA LEU A 244 -20.69 12.66 -1.60
C LEU A 244 -21.30 12.47 -0.21
N ARG A 245 -20.47 12.19 0.80
CA ARG A 245 -20.90 12.06 2.21
C ARG A 245 -21.58 13.33 2.69
N LEU A 246 -20.95 14.49 2.47
CA LEU A 246 -21.51 15.80 2.83
C LEU A 246 -22.83 16.07 2.09
N ALA A 247 -22.87 15.79 0.78
CA ALA A 247 -24.09 15.96 -0.01
C ALA A 247 -25.26 15.12 0.56
N ALA A 248 -24.99 13.87 0.93
CA ALA A 248 -26.00 12.96 1.45
C ALA A 248 -26.39 13.27 2.91
N GLN A 249 -25.42 13.60 3.76
CA GLN A 249 -25.59 13.67 5.22
C GLN A 249 -25.73 15.06 5.79
N GLU A 250 -25.47 16.09 5.00
CA GLU A 250 -25.56 17.49 5.42
C GLU A 250 -26.51 18.26 4.49
N GLY A 251 -26.61 17.86 3.21
CA GLY A 251 -27.46 18.48 2.20
C GLY A 251 -26.69 19.51 1.38
N PRO A 252 -27.37 20.55 0.85
CA PRO A 252 -26.72 21.60 0.07
C PRO A 252 -25.60 22.30 0.85
N CYS A 253 -24.34 22.08 0.46
CA CYS A 253 -23.20 22.79 1.04
C CYS A 253 -22.07 23.02 0.02
N GLN A 254 -21.44 24.19 0.09
CA GLN A 254 -20.38 24.58 -0.84
C GLN A 254 -19.18 23.62 -0.74
N ARG A 255 -18.83 23.18 0.48
CA ARG A 255 -17.73 22.24 0.70
C ARG A 255 -17.91 20.92 -0.05
N SER A 256 -19.14 20.40 -0.13
CA SER A 256 -19.43 19.19 -0.93
C SER A 256 -19.17 19.43 -2.41
N ILE A 257 -19.65 20.56 -2.93
CA ILE A 257 -19.47 20.97 -4.33
C ILE A 257 -17.98 21.13 -4.66
N ASP A 258 -17.20 21.78 -3.79
CA ASP A 258 -15.78 22.00 -3.99
C ASP A 258 -14.99 20.68 -4.03
N LEU A 259 -15.29 19.75 -3.11
CA LEU A 259 -14.65 18.44 -3.06
C LEU A 259 -15.02 17.57 -4.28
N LEU A 260 -16.30 17.52 -4.64
CA LEU A 260 -16.75 16.82 -5.84
C LEU A 260 -16.16 17.46 -7.11
N GLY A 261 -16.06 18.79 -7.15
CA GLY A 261 -15.43 19.57 -8.21
C GLY A 261 -13.95 19.24 -8.40
N ALA A 262 -13.20 19.10 -7.30
CA ALA A 262 -11.79 18.71 -7.34
C ALA A 262 -11.61 17.28 -7.88
N ALA A 263 -12.49 16.35 -7.51
CA ALA A 263 -12.41 14.95 -7.93
C ALA A 263 -12.97 14.68 -9.34
N ALA A 264 -13.92 15.50 -9.82
CA ALA A 264 -14.62 15.30 -11.09
C ALA A 264 -13.70 15.15 -12.33
N PRO A 265 -12.58 15.88 -12.47
CA PRO A 265 -11.64 15.65 -13.57
C PRO A 265 -11.10 14.22 -13.64
N HIS A 266 -10.96 13.56 -12.50
CA HIS A 266 -10.24 12.29 -12.35
C HIS A 266 -11.17 11.08 -12.20
N ILE A 267 -12.35 11.27 -11.59
CA ILE A 267 -13.27 10.18 -11.22
C ILE A 267 -14.63 10.39 -11.89
N LEU A 268 -15.07 9.41 -12.68
CA LEU A 268 -16.33 9.48 -13.42
C LEU A 268 -17.55 9.60 -12.49
N TYR A 269 -17.55 8.84 -11.39
CA TYR A 269 -18.59 8.92 -10.35
C TYR A 269 -18.67 10.31 -9.70
N ALA A 270 -17.53 10.96 -9.47
CA ALA A 270 -17.48 12.31 -8.91
C ALA A 270 -18.07 13.34 -9.88
N ARG A 271 -17.78 13.23 -11.18
CA ARG A 271 -18.36 14.11 -12.21
C ARG A 271 -19.88 13.94 -12.28
N PHE A 272 -20.37 12.71 -12.28
CA PHE A 272 -21.80 12.44 -12.22
C PHE A 272 -22.43 13.04 -10.95
N ALA A 273 -21.87 12.73 -9.78
CA ALA A 273 -22.38 13.19 -8.50
C ALA A 273 -22.41 14.72 -8.41
N LEU A 274 -21.37 15.40 -8.88
CA LEU A 274 -21.31 16.86 -8.94
C LEU A 274 -22.47 17.44 -9.76
N GLY A 275 -22.71 16.90 -10.96
CA GLY A 275 -23.79 17.36 -11.83
C GLY A 275 -25.17 17.19 -11.17
N ILE A 276 -25.40 16.04 -10.54
CA ILE A 276 -26.65 15.78 -9.80
C ILE A 276 -26.80 16.71 -8.59
N VAL A 277 -25.75 16.86 -7.77
CA VAL A 277 -25.76 17.74 -6.59
C VAL A 277 -26.01 19.20 -6.99
N LEU A 278 -25.38 19.70 -8.06
CA LEU A 278 -25.63 21.06 -8.56
C LEU A 278 -27.08 21.27 -8.97
N VAL A 279 -27.68 20.30 -9.66
CA VAL A 279 -29.12 20.34 -10.01
C VAL A 279 -29.99 20.35 -8.75
N CYS A 280 -29.70 19.48 -7.78
CA CYS A 280 -30.42 19.41 -6.50
C CYS A 280 -30.26 20.69 -5.65
N CYS A 281 -29.15 21.39 -5.77
CA CYS A 281 -28.92 22.70 -5.15
C CYS A 281 -29.62 23.87 -5.88
N GLY A 282 -30.26 23.62 -7.02
CA GLY A 282 -30.95 24.64 -7.82
C GLY A 282 -30.06 25.32 -8.88
N SER A 283 -28.79 24.96 -8.97
CA SER A 283 -27.84 25.44 -10.00
C SER A 283 -27.99 24.61 -11.28
N PHE A 284 -29.19 24.60 -11.85
CA PHE A 284 -29.56 23.72 -12.96
C PHE A 284 -28.64 23.85 -14.18
N ASP A 285 -28.34 25.06 -14.64
CA ASP A 285 -27.55 25.27 -15.85
C ASP A 285 -26.10 24.76 -15.69
N GLN A 286 -25.48 25.04 -14.54
CA GLN A 286 -24.14 24.53 -14.21
C GLN A 286 -24.14 23.00 -14.06
N GLY A 287 -25.15 22.46 -13.39
CA GLY A 287 -25.32 21.01 -13.26
C GLY A 287 -25.48 20.33 -14.63
N MET A 288 -26.25 20.93 -15.54
CA MET A 288 -26.41 20.42 -16.91
C MET A 288 -25.13 20.54 -17.74
N GLU A 289 -24.33 21.59 -17.56
CA GLU A 289 -23.01 21.71 -18.19
C GLU A 289 -22.08 20.57 -17.76
N VAL A 290 -21.99 20.32 -16.45
CA VAL A 290 -21.22 19.19 -15.91
C VAL A 290 -21.74 17.86 -16.46
N MET A 291 -23.06 17.65 -16.47
CA MET A 291 -23.66 16.43 -17.02
C MET A 291 -23.40 16.26 -18.52
N GLN A 292 -23.34 17.34 -19.29
CA GLN A 292 -22.98 17.27 -20.71
C GLN A 292 -21.53 16.80 -20.88
N THR A 293 -20.59 17.25 -20.03
CA THR A 293 -19.22 16.71 -20.05
C THR A 293 -19.17 15.23 -19.67
N PHE A 294 -19.98 14.81 -18.70
CA PHE A 294 -20.12 13.40 -18.32
C PHE A 294 -20.61 12.55 -19.50
N PHE A 295 -21.69 12.97 -20.20
CA PHE A 295 -22.22 12.24 -21.36
C PHE A 295 -21.27 12.18 -22.56
N ASN A 296 -20.28 13.06 -22.63
CA ASN A 296 -19.25 13.01 -23.67
C ASN A 296 -18.12 12.01 -23.33
N LEU A 297 -18.00 11.61 -22.06
CA LEU A 297 -16.99 10.67 -21.59
C LEU A 297 -17.48 9.23 -21.57
N VAL A 298 -18.78 9.03 -21.33
CA VAL A 298 -19.39 7.69 -21.43
C VAL A 298 -19.69 7.34 -22.89
N PRO A 299 -19.45 6.08 -23.32
CA PRO A 299 -19.65 5.64 -24.69
C PRO A 299 -21.14 5.45 -25.04
N ASN A 300 -21.98 5.13 -24.06
CA ASN A 300 -23.40 4.84 -24.26
C ASN A 300 -24.23 5.17 -23.00
N ILE A 301 -25.55 5.01 -23.11
CA ILE A 301 -26.48 5.33 -22.02
C ILE A 301 -26.47 4.25 -20.94
N GLU A 302 -26.15 3.00 -21.27
CA GLU A 302 -26.02 1.90 -20.32
C GLU A 302 -24.93 2.18 -19.28
N GLU A 303 -23.75 2.62 -19.71
CA GLU A 303 -22.65 3.00 -18.81
C GLU A 303 -23.01 4.23 -17.96
N ALA A 304 -23.82 5.15 -18.50
CA ALA A 304 -24.35 6.26 -17.73
C ALA A 304 -25.27 5.76 -16.60
N VAL A 305 -26.14 4.79 -16.90
CA VAL A 305 -27.02 4.15 -15.91
C VAL A 305 -26.21 3.43 -14.85
N GLU A 306 -25.22 2.63 -15.23
CA GLU A 306 -24.35 1.92 -14.29
C GLU A 306 -23.65 2.90 -13.34
N THR A 307 -23.12 4.00 -13.87
CA THR A 307 -22.52 5.07 -13.05
C THR A 307 -23.54 5.66 -12.08
N GLY A 308 -24.74 5.97 -12.55
CA GLY A 308 -25.79 6.56 -11.73
C GLY A 308 -26.29 5.62 -10.63
N GLU A 309 -26.52 4.34 -10.94
CA GLU A 309 -26.90 3.34 -9.94
C GLU A 309 -25.80 3.15 -8.89
N MET A 310 -24.52 3.14 -9.31
CA MET A 310 -23.40 3.03 -8.38
C MET A 310 -23.38 4.20 -7.38
N VAL A 311 -23.55 5.44 -7.86
CA VAL A 311 -23.58 6.63 -7.00
C VAL A 311 -24.76 6.57 -6.02
N LEU A 312 -25.96 6.19 -6.48
CA LEU A 312 -27.12 6.06 -5.59
C LEU A 312 -26.96 4.92 -4.57
N HIS A 313 -26.32 3.81 -4.95
CA HIS A 313 -25.98 2.72 -4.04
C HIS A 313 -25.02 3.22 -2.95
N GLN A 314 -23.99 3.97 -3.33
CA GLN A 314 -23.03 4.56 -2.40
C GLN A 314 -23.72 5.50 -1.41
N VAL A 315 -24.59 6.40 -1.87
CA VAL A 315 -25.41 7.28 -1.02
C VAL A 315 -26.23 6.47 -0.02
N THR A 316 -26.92 5.43 -0.50
CA THR A 316 -27.75 4.56 0.37
C THR A 316 -26.91 3.86 1.43
N SER A 317 -25.73 3.36 1.05
CA SER A 317 -24.84 2.62 1.93
C SER A 317 -24.20 3.50 3.03
N MET A 318 -24.19 4.83 2.87
CA MET A 318 -23.77 5.74 3.93
C MET A 318 -24.72 5.71 5.14
N ARG A 319 -25.93 5.11 5.06
CA ARG A 319 -26.87 4.83 6.16
C ARG A 319 -27.37 6.05 6.95
N PHE A 320 -28.37 6.76 6.40
CA PHE A 320 -29.12 7.80 7.12
C PHE A 320 -30.63 7.71 6.86
N PRO A 321 -31.49 8.19 7.78
CA PRO A 321 -32.92 8.35 7.52
C PRO A 321 -33.12 9.41 6.43
N ARG A 322 -34.12 9.19 5.55
CA ARG A 322 -34.55 10.20 4.57
C ARG A 322 -34.93 11.48 5.32
N SER A 323 -34.26 12.58 5.00
CA SER A 323 -34.39 13.86 5.71
C SER A 323 -34.90 15.00 4.84
N GLY A 324 -35.15 14.76 3.54
CA GLY A 324 -35.76 15.76 2.65
C GLY A 324 -34.86 16.98 2.47
N ARG A 325 -33.54 16.79 2.47
CA ARG A 325 -32.57 17.91 2.60
C ARG A 325 -32.56 18.83 1.40
N TYR A 326 -33.01 18.34 0.26
CA TYR A 326 -33.07 19.06 -1.00
C TYR A 326 -34.49 19.50 -1.39
N ASP A 327 -35.51 19.25 -0.55
CA ASP A 327 -36.92 19.54 -0.86
C ASP A 327 -37.18 21.01 -1.22
N ASN A 328 -36.43 21.92 -0.59
CA ASN A 328 -36.58 23.35 -0.81
C ASN A 328 -35.64 23.89 -1.91
N SER A 329 -34.62 23.13 -2.30
CA SER A 329 -33.56 23.60 -3.21
C SER A 329 -33.68 23.04 -4.62
N LEU A 330 -34.24 21.84 -4.81
CA LEU A 330 -34.39 21.28 -6.15
C LEU A 330 -35.33 22.18 -6.97
N ARG A 331 -34.77 22.74 -8.05
CA ARG A 331 -35.47 23.57 -9.03
C ARG A 331 -35.07 23.08 -10.42
N PHE A 332 -35.78 22.08 -10.92
CA PHE A 332 -35.53 21.58 -12.26
C PHE A 332 -36.03 22.61 -13.28
N GLY A 333 -35.11 23.26 -14.00
CA GLY A 333 -35.44 24.34 -14.94
C GLY A 333 -36.53 23.87 -15.92
N GLY A 334 -37.56 24.70 -16.15
CA GLY A 334 -38.60 24.42 -17.15
C GLY A 334 -39.66 23.35 -16.81
N GLY A 335 -39.71 22.84 -15.58
CA GLY A 335 -40.75 21.89 -15.14
C GLY A 335 -40.49 20.43 -15.53
N LEU A 336 -41.51 19.57 -15.39
CA LEU A 336 -41.41 18.13 -15.62
C LEU A 336 -41.11 17.84 -17.11
N PRO A 337 -40.02 17.13 -17.46
CA PRO A 337 -39.66 16.91 -18.86
C PRO A 337 -40.73 16.10 -19.63
N ASN A 338 -41.21 16.63 -20.74
CA ASN A 338 -42.27 15.98 -21.55
C ASN A 338 -41.92 14.55 -21.99
N CYS A 339 -40.64 14.27 -22.28
CA CYS A 339 -40.21 12.92 -22.67
C CYS A 339 -40.25 11.90 -21.52
N PHE A 340 -40.26 12.34 -20.26
CA PHE A 340 -40.33 11.47 -19.08
C PHE A 340 -41.72 10.83 -18.91
N ILE A 341 -42.76 11.55 -19.34
CA ILE A 341 -44.16 11.07 -19.26
C ILE A 341 -44.42 9.92 -20.26
N ASN A 342 -43.69 9.87 -21.37
CA ASN A 342 -43.96 8.97 -22.50
C ASN A 342 -42.99 7.78 -22.64
N ASN A 343 -41.91 7.72 -21.85
CA ASN A 343 -40.89 6.67 -21.95
C ASN A 343 -40.64 6.01 -20.58
N PHE A 344 -40.94 4.70 -20.48
CA PHE A 344 -40.81 3.94 -19.24
C PHE A 344 -39.43 3.26 -19.03
N ARG A 345 -38.58 3.21 -20.07
CA ARG A 345 -37.24 2.61 -19.97
C ARG A 345 -36.18 3.69 -19.81
N VAL A 346 -35.32 3.53 -18.80
CA VAL A 346 -34.22 4.48 -18.50
C VAL A 346 -33.27 4.67 -19.68
N THR A 347 -33.01 3.60 -20.45
CA THR A 347 -32.12 3.62 -21.62
C THR A 347 -32.71 4.36 -22.83
N SER A 348 -34.01 4.67 -22.83
CA SER A 348 -34.66 5.42 -23.90
C SER A 348 -34.97 6.87 -23.51
N LEU A 349 -34.44 7.34 -22.38
CA LEU A 349 -34.60 8.72 -21.93
C LEU A 349 -33.62 9.65 -22.64
N CYS A 350 -34.08 10.86 -22.95
CA CYS A 350 -33.16 11.92 -23.34
C CYS A 350 -32.27 12.32 -22.15
N ARG A 351 -31.11 12.91 -22.42
CA ARG A 351 -30.14 13.35 -21.40
C ARG A 351 -30.78 14.19 -20.28
N ARG A 352 -31.73 15.08 -20.62
CA ARG A 352 -32.44 15.90 -19.63
C ARG A 352 -33.35 15.06 -18.72
N CYS A 353 -34.10 14.09 -19.28
CA CYS A 353 -34.94 13.20 -18.48
C CYS A 353 -34.11 12.26 -17.59
N PHE A 354 -32.96 11.82 -18.10
CA PHE A 354 -32.00 11.06 -17.32
C PHE A 354 -31.54 11.84 -16.08
N VAL A 355 -31.08 13.09 -16.27
CA VAL A 355 -30.65 13.95 -15.15
C VAL A 355 -31.79 14.22 -14.19
N PHE A 356 -33.00 14.51 -14.69
CA PHE A 356 -34.19 14.70 -13.87
C PHE A 356 -34.44 13.50 -12.94
N MET A 357 -34.44 12.29 -13.51
CA MET A 357 -34.71 11.07 -12.74
C MET A 357 -33.68 10.84 -11.64
N TYR A 358 -32.38 10.98 -11.96
CA TYR A 358 -31.32 10.75 -10.98
C TYR A 358 -31.28 11.85 -9.92
N ALA A 359 -31.59 13.11 -10.26
CA ALA A 359 -31.72 14.20 -9.29
C ALA A 359 -32.88 13.94 -8.32
N THR A 360 -34.04 13.52 -8.82
CA THR A 360 -35.20 13.17 -7.97
C THR A 360 -34.87 11.97 -7.08
N ARG A 361 -34.27 10.90 -7.62
CA ARG A 361 -33.88 9.73 -6.81
C ARG A 361 -32.82 10.07 -5.77
N PHE A 362 -31.86 10.93 -6.11
CA PHE A 362 -30.86 11.41 -5.16
C PHE A 362 -31.51 12.22 -4.03
N GLN A 363 -32.40 13.16 -4.36
CA GLN A 363 -33.19 13.91 -3.37
C GLN A 363 -33.97 12.97 -2.45
N GLU A 364 -34.67 11.97 -2.99
CA GLU A 364 -35.47 11.03 -2.18
C GLU A 364 -34.64 10.22 -1.16
N LEU A 365 -33.35 10.02 -1.44
CA LEU A 365 -32.42 9.33 -0.56
C LEU A 365 -31.81 10.23 0.52
N CYS A 366 -31.82 11.56 0.33
CA CYS A 366 -31.16 12.54 1.21
C CYS A 366 -32.18 13.34 2.02
#